data_AF-A0A7X7DQY7-F1
#
_entry.id   AF-A0A7X7DQY7-F1
#
_cell.length_a   1.000
_cell.length_b   1.000
_cell.length_c   1.000
_cell.angle_alpha   90.00
_cell.angle_beta   90.00
_cell.angle_gamma   90.00
#
_symmetry.space_group_name_H-M   'P 1'
#
loop_
_entity.id
_entity.type
_entity.pdbx_description
1 polymer ?
#
loop_
_entity_poly.entity_id
_entity_poly.type
_entity_poly.pdbx_seq_one_letter_code
_entity_poly.pdbx_strand_id
1 'polypeptide(L)'
;MDGIGVDFFFKVDNGKRFFYIKIRDVRCDMPQFSNLFTEVAEGLIATSYENICIDLSSMPLLTSMVFGACINVVALAKKMW
;
A
#
# COMPACT_ATOMS: atom_id res chain seq x y z
N MET A 1 10.56 -9.77 17.51
CA MET A 1 9.31 -8.97 17.47
C MET A 1 8.84 -9.02 16.04
N ASP A 2 7.98 -9.98 15.72
CA ASP A 2 7.69 -10.38 14.35
C ASP A 2 6.62 -9.48 13.77
N GLY A 3 7.02 -8.26 13.42
CA GLY A 3 6.16 -7.23 12.84
C GLY A 3 5.48 -7.72 11.56
N ILE A 4 4.27 -7.21 11.34
CA ILE A 4 3.55 -7.30 10.06
C ILE A 4 4.53 -6.85 8.97
N GLY A 5 4.81 -7.72 8.00
CA GLY A 5 5.87 -7.50 7.01
C GLY A 5 5.52 -6.47 5.95
N VAL A 6 5.34 -5.20 6.31
CA VAL A 6 5.20 -4.09 5.37
C VAL A 6 6.42 -3.19 5.48
N ASP A 7 7.07 -2.89 4.35
CA ASP A 7 8.06 -1.83 4.26
C ASP A 7 7.47 -0.61 3.59
N PHE A 8 7.81 0.56 4.14
CA PHE A 8 7.47 1.86 3.58
C PHE A 8 8.76 2.58 3.20
N PHE A 9 8.89 3.01 1.94
CA PHE A 9 10.08 3.74 1.50
C PHE A 9 9.80 4.66 0.33
N PHE A 10 10.67 5.64 0.16
CA PHE A 10 10.62 6.59 -0.95
C PHE A 10 11.59 6.17 -2.05
N LYS A 11 11.17 6.31 -3.30
CA LYS A 11 12.06 6.20 -4.45
C LYS A 11 11.72 7.29 -5.46
N VAL A 12 12.75 7.83 -6.09
CA VAL A 12 12.62 8.73 -7.24
C VAL A 12 12.90 7.92 -8.49
N ASP A 13 11.97 7.96 -9.45
CA ASP A 13 12.10 7.26 -10.74
C ASP A 13 11.72 8.24 -11.86
N ASN A 14 12.62 8.44 -12.83
CA ASN A 14 12.46 9.41 -13.93
C ASN A 14 11.99 10.81 -13.48
N GLY A 15 12.57 11.32 -12.38
CA GLY A 15 12.24 12.65 -11.84
C GLY A 15 10.91 12.73 -11.07
N LYS A 16 10.16 11.63 -10.96
CA LYS A 16 8.92 11.55 -10.19
C LYS A 16 9.17 10.91 -8.83
N ARG A 17 8.52 11.44 -7.79
CA ARG A 17 8.57 10.90 -6.42
C ARG A 17 7.47 9.87 -6.25
N PHE A 18 7.85 8.68 -5.79
CA PHE A 18 6.93 7.59 -5.50
C PHE A 18 7.05 7.21 -4.03
N PHE A 19 5.89 6.99 -3.40
CA PHE A 19 5.82 6.27 -2.15
C PHE A 19 5.60 4.79 -2.43
N TYR A 20 6.54 3.96 -2.00
CA TYR A 20 6.46 2.52 -2.17
C TYR A 20 5.96 1.87 -0.87
N ILE A 21 4.95 1.01 -1.02
CA ILE A 21 4.44 0.14 0.02
C ILE A 21 4.73 -1.29 -0.41
N LYS A 22 5.70 -1.95 0.24
CA LYS A 22 6.07 -3.34 -0.08
C LYS A 22 5.50 -4.29 0.94
N ILE A 23 4.70 -5.24 0.48
CA ILE A 23 4.04 -6.24 1.32
C ILE A 23 4.84 -7.55 1.21
N ARG A 24 5.35 -8.04 2.34
CA ARG A 24 6.30 -9.18 2.44
C ARG A 24 5.73 -10.42 3.12
N ASP A 25 4.59 -10.32 3.80
CA ASP A 25 4.10 -11.38 4.68
C ASP A 25 2.70 -11.87 4.28
N VAL A 26 2.51 -13.19 4.31
CA VAL A 26 1.23 -13.88 4.06
C VAL A 26 0.19 -13.55 5.14
N ARG A 27 0.65 -13.15 6.34
CA ARG A 27 -0.20 -12.68 7.45
C ARG A 27 -0.97 -11.39 7.17
N CYS A 28 -0.77 -10.77 6.00
CA CYS A 28 -1.58 -9.65 5.51
C CYS A 28 -3.02 -10.03 5.15
N ASP A 29 -3.39 -11.31 5.29
CA ASP A 29 -4.78 -11.78 5.22
C ASP A 29 -5.56 -11.57 6.54
N MET A 30 -5.18 -10.57 7.33
CA MET A 30 -5.87 -10.18 8.56
C MET A 30 -6.67 -8.89 8.34
N PRO A 31 -7.89 -8.74 8.87
CA PRO A 31 -8.69 -7.53 8.68
C PRO A 31 -7.97 -6.24 9.11
N GLN A 32 -7.10 -6.36 10.13
CA GLN A 32 -6.26 -5.27 10.63
C GLN A 32 -5.31 -4.72 9.56
N PHE A 33 -4.86 -5.55 8.62
CA PHE A 33 -4.02 -5.13 7.51
C PHE A 33 -4.78 -4.20 6.56
N SER A 34 -6.03 -4.54 6.21
CA SER A 34 -6.85 -3.72 5.31
C SER A 34 -7.06 -2.30 5.86
N ASN A 35 -7.32 -2.19 7.17
CA ASN A 35 -7.50 -0.89 7.82
C ASN A 35 -6.19 -0.10 7.85
N LEU A 36 -5.09 -0.71 8.31
CA LEU A 36 -3.77 -0.07 8.35
C LEU A 36 -3.32 0.41 6.96
N PHE A 37 -3.52 -0.42 5.94
CA PHE A 37 -3.14 -0.11 4.57
C PHE A 37 -3.96 1.08 4.01
N THR A 38 -5.26 1.12 4.33
CA THR A 38 -6.14 2.22 3.93
C THR A 38 -5.76 3.52 4.65
N GLU A 39 -5.53 3.48 5.97
CA GLU A 39 -5.12 4.67 6.75
C GLU A 39 -3.79 5.27 6.27
N VAL A 40 -2.80 4.41 5.96
CA VAL A 40 -1.53 4.87 5.40
C VAL A 40 -1.74 5.52 4.04
N ALA A 41 -2.54 4.91 3.16
CA ALA A 41 -2.85 5.48 1.86
C ALA A 41 -3.60 6.82 1.96
N GLU A 42 -4.56 6.95 2.87
CA GLU A 42 -5.24 8.21 3.17
C GLU A 42 -4.25 9.30 3.57
N GLY A 43 -3.33 9.01 4.49
CA GLY A 43 -2.30 9.95 4.91
C GLY A 43 -1.38 10.40 3.77
N LEU A 44 -1.02 9.48 2.87
CA LEU A 44 -0.17 9.78 1.72
C LEU A 44 -0.88 10.64 0.67
N ILE A 45 -2.15 10.34 0.39
CA ILE A 45 -2.95 11.10 -0.56
C ILE A 45 -3.21 12.51 0.00
N ALA A 46 -3.54 12.63 1.29
CA ALA A 46 -3.72 13.92 1.96
C ALA A 46 -2.45 14.78 1.97
N THR A 47 -1.25 14.17 1.94
CA THR A 47 0.04 14.87 1.84
C THR A 47 0.49 15.13 0.39
N SER A 48 -0.40 14.95 -0.58
CA SER A 48 -0.19 15.23 -2.00
C SER A 48 0.89 14.37 -2.67
N TYR A 49 1.11 13.13 -2.22
CA TYR A 49 1.94 12.19 -2.96
C TYR A 49 1.23 11.70 -4.23
N GLU A 50 1.54 12.30 -5.37
CA GLU A 50 0.92 12.00 -6.67
C GLU A 50 1.16 10.57 -7.19
N ASN A 51 2.15 9.86 -6.66
CA ASN A 51 2.49 8.51 -7.13
C ASN A 51 2.66 7.56 -5.94
N ILE A 52 1.73 6.61 -5.79
CA ILE A 52 1.81 5.52 -4.83
C ILE A 52 2.03 4.22 -5.60
N CYS A 53 3.05 3.47 -5.21
CA CYS A 53 3.37 2.17 -5.78
C CYS A 53 3.20 1.08 -4.72
N ILE A 54 2.44 0.04 -5.04
CA ILE A 54 2.20 -1.09 -4.15
C ILE A 54 2.96 -2.29 -4.71
N ASP A 55 4.00 -2.73 -4.00
CA ASP A 55 4.85 -3.86 -4.38
C ASP A 55 4.35 -5.14 -3.71
N LEU A 56 3.76 -6.01 -4.54
CA LEU A 56 3.25 -7.33 -4.17
C LEU A 56 4.20 -8.47 -4.59
N SER A 57 5.40 -8.17 -5.10
CA SER A 57 6.34 -9.17 -5.65
C SER A 57 6.80 -10.21 -4.62
N SER A 58 6.73 -9.86 -3.34
CA SER A 58 7.09 -10.76 -2.23
C SER A 58 5.91 -11.59 -1.72
N MET A 59 4.72 -11.46 -2.34
CA MET A 59 3.54 -12.26 -2.01
C MET A 59 3.39 -13.43 -2.98
N PRO A 60 3.68 -14.68 -2.54
CA PRO A 60 3.51 -15.86 -3.41
C PRO A 60 2.03 -16.17 -3.70
N LEU A 61 1.12 -15.74 -2.82
CA LEU A 61 -0.33 -15.86 -2.97
C LEU A 61 -0.97 -14.51 -2.63
N LEU A 62 -1.66 -13.92 -3.60
CA LEU A 62 -2.44 -12.71 -3.39
C LEU A 62 -3.80 -13.10 -2.81
N THR A 63 -4.09 -12.69 -1.58
CA THR A 63 -5.38 -12.97 -0.96
C THR A 63 -6.43 -11.95 -1.39
N SER A 64 -7.71 -12.33 -1.32
CA SER A 64 -8.83 -11.44 -1.64
C SER A 64 -8.83 -10.17 -0.79
N MET A 65 -8.36 -10.24 0.46
CA MET A 65 -8.25 -9.06 1.33
C MET A 65 -7.16 -8.09 0.89
N VAL A 66 -5.96 -8.58 0.56
CA VAL A 66 -4.89 -7.69 0.06
C VAL A 66 -5.30 -7.06 -1.27
N PHE A 67 -5.94 -7.83 -2.16
CA PHE A 67 -6.48 -7.30 -3.40
C PHE A 67 -7.56 -6.24 -3.16
N GLY A 68 -8.50 -6.48 -2.24
CA GLY A 68 -9.53 -5.53 -1.86
C GLY A 68 -8.96 -4.23 -1.27
N ALA A 69 -7.95 -4.33 -0.41
CA ALA A 69 -7.25 -3.17 0.14
C ALA A 69 -6.60 -2.33 -0.97
N CYS A 70 -5.96 -2.97 -1.96
CA CYS A 70 -5.39 -2.27 -3.12
C CYS A 70 -6.48 -1.53 -3.94
N ILE A 71 -7.63 -2.17 -4.16
CA ILE A 71 -8.77 -1.54 -4.86
C ILE A 71 -9.26 -0.31 -4.09
N ASN A 72 -9.37 -0.40 -2.76
CA ASN A 72 -9.82 0.72 -1.93
C ASN A 72 -8.88 1.92 -2.04
N VAL A 73 -7.56 1.69 -2.02
CA VAL A 73 -6.56 2.77 -2.21
C VAL A 73 -6.71 3.44 -3.57
N VAL A 74 -6.92 2.66 -4.64
CA VAL A 74 -7.16 3.22 -5.99
C VAL A 74 -8.46 4.02 -6.04
N ALA A 75 -9.53 3.51 -5.43
CA ALA A 75 -10.83 4.19 -5.39
C ALA A 75 -10.75 5.50 -4.59
N LEU A 76 -9.98 5.52 -3.51
CA LEU A 76 -9.73 6.70 -2.70
C LEU A 76 -8.92 7.75 -3.48
N ALA A 77 -7.83 7.34 -4.13
CA ALA A 77 -7.01 8.25 -4.95
C ALA A 77 -7.85 8.95 -6.03
N LYS A 78 -8.74 8.21 -6.71
CA LYS A 78 -9.67 8.75 -7.74
C LYS A 78 -10.73 9.74 -7.21
N LYS A 79 -11.00 9.75 -5.91
CA LYS A 79 -11.95 10.71 -5.31
C LYS A 79 -11.27 12.02 -4.93
N MET A 80 -9.96 11.97 -4.67
CA MET A 80 -9.18 13.09 -4.14
C MET A 80 -8.37 13.82 -5.23
N TRP A 81 -8.03 13.13 -6.31
CA TRP A 81 -7.39 13.68 -7.52
C TRP A 81 -8.35 13.59 -8.72
#